data_AF-A0A0E3SUA2-F1
#
_entry.id   AF-A0A0E3SUA2-F1
#
_cell.length_a   1.000
_cell.length_b   1.000
_cell.length_c   1.000
_cell.angle_alpha   90.00
_cell.angle_beta   90.00
_cell.angle_gamma   90.00
#
_symmetry.space_group_name_H-M   'P 1'
#
loop_
_entity.id
_entity.type
_entity.pdbx_description
1 polymer ?
#
loop_
_entity_poly.entity_id
_entity_poly.type
_entity_poly.pdbx_seq_one_letter_code
_entity_poly.pdbx_strand_id
1 'polypeptide(L)'
;MRLSIKTNTTPILTNKNGSISCLSSTHTLSRSHHRNRGELIHRCIQTPCRSITTLTTGHGSVITRMLDHSSYYNYNSYVLKQDRLNWIRSIYRFVSSNKKHSNSKTKNTSSKKNSKGNKTIHNTDTDEYLRSLQPRITVIGVGGGGSNAVDNMIKGGITGVNFAVANTDAQALRRSKAPIKIQLGAKLTKGLGAGSKPETGRKAAEESINEVLSVTNNSHMVFVTAGLGGGTGTGAVPVIAQRVKERGILTVGVVTRPFMFEGNTRNRMAQNGLDVLSKHVDTTLVIPNQNLLSVANKNTSFLEAFKMADDVLFKAIQSVTDPMLKPGLINLDFADVQSVMTRMGRAVMGVGEADGENRGERAAASAVNNPLLERTSLDGAQGILVNVTGGADMKLSEVQAAADYVSETADNDAQIIFGASKDEKMSGRLRVAVVATGLQ
;
A
#
# COMPACT_ATOMS: atom_id res chain seq x y z
N MET A 1 -16.64 25.67 48.37
CA MET A 1 -17.01 26.28 47.08
C MET A 1 -16.83 25.21 46.00
N ARG A 2 -17.91 24.51 45.62
CA ARG A 2 -17.89 23.44 44.61
C ARG A 2 -18.57 23.96 43.35
N LEU A 3 -17.85 23.91 42.23
CA LEU A 3 -18.36 24.17 40.90
C LEU A 3 -19.39 23.09 40.50
N SER A 4 -20.50 23.57 39.95
CA SER A 4 -21.65 22.80 39.52
C SER A 4 -21.60 22.64 38.00
N ILE A 5 -21.57 21.40 37.52
CA ILE A 5 -21.84 21.05 36.12
C ILE A 5 -23.28 20.55 36.08
N LYS A 6 -24.15 21.30 35.41
CA LYS A 6 -25.55 20.92 35.13
C LYS A 6 -25.58 19.99 33.92
N THR A 7 -25.99 18.74 34.13
CA THR A 7 -26.54 17.86 33.09
C THR A 7 -28.07 17.93 33.15
N ASN A 8 -28.71 18.15 32.00
CA ASN A 8 -30.16 18.15 31.86
C ASN A 8 -30.69 16.70 31.87
N THR A 9 -31.51 16.39 32.85
CA THR A 9 -32.38 15.21 32.92
C THR A 9 -33.80 15.59 32.46
N THR A 10 -34.37 14.79 31.56
CA THR A 10 -35.84 14.71 31.35
C THR A 10 -36.51 13.94 32.51
N PRO A 11 -37.76 14.29 32.89
CA PRO A 11 -38.33 13.88 34.18
C PRO A 11 -38.97 12.49 34.15
N ILE A 12 -38.82 11.77 35.26
CA ILE A 12 -39.58 10.58 35.62
C ILE A 12 -40.80 11.05 36.42
N LEU A 13 -42.01 10.81 35.90
CA LEU A 13 -43.25 10.91 36.67
C LEU A 13 -43.48 9.58 37.39
N THR A 14 -43.42 9.63 38.71
CA THR A 14 -43.83 8.58 39.62
C THR A 14 -45.34 8.65 39.84
N ASN A 15 -46.01 7.49 39.92
CA ASN A 15 -47.32 7.40 40.56
C ASN A 15 -47.26 6.49 41.79
N LYS A 16 -47.95 6.94 42.83
CA LYS A 16 -48.10 6.35 44.15
C LYS A 16 -48.99 5.11 44.04
N ASN A 17 -48.36 3.95 44.14
CA ASN A 17 -48.84 2.73 44.79
C ASN A 17 -47.93 1.61 44.28
N GLY A 18 -46.98 1.20 45.12
CA GLY A 18 -46.02 0.16 44.79
C GLY A 18 -46.71 -1.19 44.57
N SER A 19 -46.98 -1.50 43.31
CA SER A 19 -47.20 -2.86 42.80
C SER A 19 -47.05 -2.84 41.27
N ILE A 20 -46.03 -3.53 40.75
CA ILE A 20 -45.96 -3.86 39.33
C ILE A 20 -46.51 -5.27 39.18
N SER A 21 -47.77 -5.36 38.78
CA SER A 21 -48.40 -6.57 38.26
C SER A 21 -48.08 -6.70 36.77
N CYS A 22 -47.64 -7.89 36.36
CA CYS A 22 -47.55 -8.27 34.95
C CYS A 22 -48.96 -8.41 34.38
N LEU A 23 -49.40 -7.44 33.59
CA LEU A 23 -50.59 -7.57 32.75
C LEU A 23 -50.17 -7.93 31.33
N SER A 24 -50.24 -9.22 31.06
CA SER A 24 -50.28 -9.80 29.72
C SER A 24 -51.61 -9.46 29.05
N SER A 25 -51.61 -8.62 28.02
CA SER A 25 -52.76 -8.47 27.13
C SER A 25 -52.67 -9.51 26.01
N THR A 26 -53.25 -10.68 26.25
CA THR A 26 -53.66 -11.62 25.21
C THR A 26 -54.95 -11.10 24.57
N HIS A 27 -54.88 -10.65 23.32
CA HIS A 27 -56.07 -10.59 22.47
C HIS A 27 -56.22 -11.91 21.71
N THR A 28 -57.36 -12.52 21.95
CA THR A 28 -57.96 -13.71 21.36
C THR A 28 -58.11 -13.61 19.84
N LEU A 29 -57.70 -14.66 19.14
CA LEU A 29 -58.06 -14.94 17.75
C LEU A 29 -59.14 -16.04 17.73
N SER A 30 -60.24 -15.76 17.03
CA SER A 30 -61.36 -16.69 16.83
C SER A 30 -60.94 -17.90 16.00
N ARG A 31 -61.46 -19.08 16.36
CA ARG A 31 -61.41 -20.31 15.56
C ARG A 31 -62.19 -20.17 14.25
N SER A 32 -61.61 -20.63 13.14
CA SER A 32 -62.33 -21.40 12.11
C SER A 32 -61.38 -22.22 11.22
N HIS A 33 -61.43 -23.54 11.44
CA HIS A 33 -61.30 -24.69 10.55
C HIS A 33 -60.39 -24.73 9.28
N HIS A 34 -59.73 -25.90 9.18
CA HIS A 34 -59.29 -26.65 7.98
C HIS A 34 -57.84 -26.55 7.43
N ARG A 35 -57.06 -27.56 7.84
CA ARG A 35 -56.22 -28.51 7.07
C ARG A 35 -55.27 -28.01 5.96
N ASN A 36 -54.01 -28.43 6.17
CA ASN A 36 -53.02 -29.00 5.24
C ASN A 36 -51.88 -28.13 4.66
N ARG A 37 -50.67 -28.48 5.13
CA ARG A 37 -49.38 -28.68 4.43
C ARG A 37 -48.62 -27.46 3.86
N GLY A 38 -47.39 -27.27 4.40
CA GLY A 38 -46.18 -27.10 3.57
C GLY A 38 -45.53 -25.71 3.54
N GLU A 39 -44.77 -25.40 4.60
CA GLU A 39 -43.64 -24.47 4.78
C GLU A 39 -43.27 -23.41 3.71
N LEU A 40 -43.20 -22.13 4.15
CA LEU A 40 -42.15 -21.16 3.79
C LEU A 40 -42.13 -19.96 4.80
N ILE A 41 -40.97 -19.76 5.45
CA ILE A 41 -40.32 -18.51 5.93
C ILE A 41 -41.02 -17.59 6.98
N HIS A 42 -40.44 -17.43 8.20
CA HIS A 42 -39.75 -16.20 8.69
C HIS A 42 -39.38 -16.22 10.20
N ARG A 43 -38.21 -15.66 10.50
CA ARG A 43 -37.55 -15.44 11.82
C ARG A 43 -38.25 -14.36 12.67
N CYS A 44 -38.18 -14.51 14.01
CA CYS A 44 -38.19 -13.40 14.98
C CYS A 44 -37.29 -13.71 16.20
N ILE A 45 -36.52 -12.70 16.65
CA ILE A 45 -35.49 -12.73 17.70
C ILE A 45 -36.09 -12.21 19.02
N GLN A 46 -35.78 -12.86 20.16
CA GLN A 46 -36.12 -12.43 21.53
C GLN A 46 -34.87 -11.90 22.27
N THR A 47 -35.04 -10.88 23.12
CA THR A 47 -34.06 -10.35 24.11
C THR A 47 -34.49 -10.70 25.55
N PRO A 48 -33.56 -10.95 26.50
CA PRO A 48 -33.90 -11.05 27.92
C PRO A 48 -33.28 -9.94 28.81
N CYS A 49 -34.03 -9.50 29.82
CA CYS A 49 -33.60 -8.68 30.96
C CYS A 49 -32.91 -9.53 32.05
N ARG A 50 -31.90 -8.98 32.74
CA ARG A 50 -31.48 -9.43 34.09
C ARG A 50 -31.12 -8.23 34.99
N SER A 51 -31.70 -8.24 36.18
CA SER A 51 -31.43 -7.39 37.35
C SER A 51 -30.42 -8.06 38.29
N ILE A 52 -29.48 -7.30 38.86
CA ILE A 52 -28.52 -7.77 39.89
C ILE A 52 -28.80 -7.02 41.20
N THR A 53 -28.97 -7.77 42.29
CA THR A 53 -29.05 -7.30 43.68
C THR A 53 -27.71 -7.58 44.35
N THR A 54 -27.08 -6.59 44.98
CA THR A 54 -25.82 -6.74 45.72
C THR A 54 -26.11 -6.80 47.22
N LEU A 55 -25.64 -7.85 47.90
CA LEU A 55 -25.62 -8.00 49.35
C LEU A 55 -24.16 -7.93 49.82
N THR A 56 -23.87 -7.02 50.75
CA THR A 56 -22.57 -6.81 51.38
C THR A 56 -22.50 -7.50 52.73
N THR A 57 -21.45 -8.29 52.97
CA THR A 57 -20.92 -8.57 54.32
C THR A 57 -19.39 -8.61 54.29
N GLY A 58 -18.77 -8.11 55.36
CA GLY A 58 -17.37 -7.70 55.40
C GLY A 58 -16.33 -8.81 55.62
N HIS A 59 -15.08 -8.36 55.45
CA HIS A 59 -13.78 -8.97 55.73
C HIS A 59 -13.27 -10.04 54.75
N GLY A 60 -12.08 -9.79 54.20
CA GLY A 60 -11.19 -10.80 53.61
C GLY A 60 -11.13 -10.82 52.08
N SER A 61 -9.96 -10.51 51.54
CA SER A 61 -9.59 -10.61 50.12
C SER A 61 -9.73 -12.03 49.54
N VAL A 62 -10.33 -12.17 48.35
CA VAL A 62 -10.09 -13.29 47.43
C VAL A 62 -10.15 -12.81 45.98
N ILE A 63 -9.06 -13.05 45.24
CA ILE A 63 -9.01 -13.02 43.78
C ILE A 63 -9.73 -14.27 43.27
N THR A 64 -10.69 -14.14 42.36
CA THR A 64 -11.01 -15.23 41.43
C THR A 64 -11.40 -14.68 40.07
N ARG A 65 -10.69 -15.21 39.07
CA ARG A 65 -10.79 -15.01 37.63
C ARG A 65 -11.69 -16.12 37.09
N MET A 66 -12.75 -15.80 36.33
CA MET A 66 -13.13 -16.48 35.06
C MET A 66 -14.56 -16.13 34.60
N LEU A 67 -14.60 -15.63 33.36
CA LEU A 67 -15.55 -15.90 32.26
C LEU A 67 -17.04 -15.62 32.48
N ASP A 68 -17.58 -14.65 31.71
CA ASP A 68 -18.39 -15.10 30.57
C ASP A 68 -18.38 -14.10 29.39
N HIS A 69 -18.11 -14.67 28.21
CA HIS A 69 -18.09 -14.07 26.89
C HIS A 69 -19.49 -14.17 26.30
N SER A 70 -20.26 -13.08 26.22
CA SER A 70 -21.32 -12.90 25.22
C SER A 70 -22.13 -11.65 25.56
N SER A 71 -21.82 -10.52 24.91
CA SER A 71 -22.77 -9.41 24.69
C SER A 71 -22.19 -8.24 23.87
N TYR A 72 -20.88 -8.21 23.59
CA TYR A 72 -20.27 -7.14 22.78
C TYR A 72 -20.40 -7.31 21.26
N TYR A 73 -21.20 -8.27 20.78
CA TYR A 73 -21.23 -8.65 19.35
C TYR A 73 -22.37 -8.05 18.52
N ASN A 74 -23.27 -7.25 19.08
CA ASN A 74 -24.46 -6.80 18.32
C ASN A 74 -24.62 -5.30 18.10
N TYR A 75 -23.66 -4.46 18.54
CA TYR A 75 -23.68 -3.03 18.21
C TYR A 75 -22.74 -2.67 17.04
N ASN A 76 -21.57 -3.33 16.94
CA ASN A 76 -20.59 -3.05 15.87
C ASN A 76 -20.97 -3.61 14.49
N SER A 77 -21.89 -4.58 14.41
CA SER A 77 -22.32 -5.15 13.12
C SER A 77 -23.23 -4.21 12.31
N TYR A 78 -23.85 -3.22 12.96
CA TYR A 78 -24.68 -2.20 12.29
C TYR A 78 -23.84 -1.03 11.77
N VAL A 79 -22.86 -0.55 12.54
CA VAL A 79 -21.96 0.55 12.13
C VAL A 79 -21.07 0.10 10.95
N LEU A 80 -20.48 -1.11 11.03
CA LEU A 80 -19.67 -1.68 9.93
C LEU A 80 -20.48 -1.96 8.65
N LYS A 81 -21.80 -2.20 8.76
CA LYS A 81 -22.69 -2.32 7.59
C LYS A 81 -22.95 -0.97 6.93
N GLN A 82 -23.03 0.10 7.71
CA GLN A 82 -23.30 1.45 7.20
C GLN A 82 -22.10 2.01 6.43
N ASP A 83 -20.88 1.79 6.90
CA ASP A 83 -19.67 2.20 6.16
C ASP A 83 -19.45 1.37 4.89
N ARG A 84 -19.70 0.05 4.93
CA ARG A 84 -19.74 -0.80 3.73
C ARG A 84 -20.78 -0.32 2.71
N LEU A 85 -21.99 0.04 3.15
CA LEU A 85 -23.05 0.54 2.27
C LEU A 85 -22.75 1.94 1.72
N ASN A 86 -22.11 2.80 2.51
CA ASN A 86 -21.69 4.13 2.07
C ASN A 86 -20.56 4.05 1.04
N TRP A 87 -19.62 3.12 1.22
CA TRP A 87 -18.57 2.81 0.28
C TRP A 87 -19.11 2.20 -1.03
N ILE A 88 -20.00 1.20 -0.96
CA ILE A 88 -20.71 0.65 -2.13
C ILE A 88 -21.48 1.74 -2.89
N ARG A 89 -22.16 2.65 -2.16
CA ARG A 89 -22.84 3.81 -2.76
C ARG A 89 -21.88 4.82 -3.38
N SER A 90 -20.65 4.92 -2.89
CA SER A 90 -19.61 5.78 -3.47
C SER A 90 -19.13 5.21 -4.81
N ILE A 91 -18.84 3.89 -4.85
CA ILE A 91 -18.48 3.17 -6.08
C ILE A 91 -19.61 3.23 -7.11
N TYR A 92 -20.85 2.95 -6.71
CA TYR A 92 -21.99 3.01 -7.63
C TYR A 92 -22.22 4.41 -8.19
N ARG A 93 -22.06 5.47 -7.38
CA ARG A 93 -22.16 6.86 -7.84
C ARG A 93 -21.05 7.22 -8.83
N PHE A 94 -19.82 6.77 -8.57
CA PHE A 94 -18.68 6.98 -9.45
C PHE A 94 -18.84 6.28 -10.80
N VAL A 95 -19.23 4.99 -10.80
CA VAL A 95 -19.48 4.21 -12.03
C VAL A 95 -20.67 4.77 -12.83
N SER A 96 -21.72 5.25 -12.15
CA SER A 96 -22.90 5.84 -12.79
C SER A 96 -22.64 7.20 -13.44
N SER A 97 -21.74 8.02 -12.87
CA SER A 97 -21.32 9.29 -13.47
C SER A 97 -20.53 9.09 -14.77
N ASN A 98 -19.69 8.07 -14.86
CA ASN A 98 -18.95 7.75 -16.09
C ASN A 98 -19.86 7.23 -17.23
N LYS A 99 -20.98 6.56 -16.92
CA LYS A 99 -21.99 6.19 -17.92
C LYS A 99 -22.77 7.38 -18.49
N LYS A 100 -22.94 8.47 -17.73
CA LYS A 100 -23.63 9.68 -18.22
C LYS A 100 -22.73 10.52 -19.14
N HIS A 101 -21.41 10.48 -18.97
CA HIS A 101 -20.47 11.15 -19.88
C HIS A 101 -20.30 10.41 -21.23
N SER A 102 -20.47 9.09 -21.29
CA SER A 102 -20.42 8.36 -22.57
C SER A 102 -21.70 8.48 -23.42
N ASN A 103 -22.85 8.82 -22.82
CA ASN A 103 -24.15 8.82 -23.51
C ASN A 103 -24.68 10.21 -23.96
N SER A 104 -23.87 11.28 -23.87
CA SER A 104 -24.29 12.63 -24.33
C SER A 104 -23.77 13.05 -25.71
N LYS A 105 -23.01 12.19 -26.42
CA LYS A 105 -22.51 12.48 -27.78
C LYS A 105 -23.09 11.54 -28.83
N THR A 106 -24.41 11.59 -29.03
CA THR A 106 -25.04 11.09 -30.27
C THR A 106 -26.43 11.69 -30.45
N LYS A 107 -26.50 12.92 -30.95
CA LYS A 107 -27.65 13.40 -31.74
C LYS A 107 -27.14 14.20 -32.94
N ASN A 108 -27.24 13.57 -34.10
CA ASN A 108 -27.01 14.15 -35.41
C ASN A 108 -28.02 15.28 -35.68
N THR A 109 -27.53 16.38 -36.26
CA THR A 109 -28.31 17.17 -37.23
C THR A 109 -27.42 17.49 -38.43
N SER A 110 -27.94 17.13 -39.60
CA SER A 110 -27.32 17.19 -40.91
C SER A 110 -27.32 18.63 -41.44
N SER A 111 -26.19 19.15 -41.91
CA SER A 111 -26.19 20.22 -42.91
C SER A 111 -24.90 20.26 -43.74
N LYS A 112 -25.06 20.77 -44.96
CA LYS A 112 -24.25 20.63 -46.17
C LYS A 112 -22.86 21.29 -46.12
N LYS A 113 -21.97 20.72 -46.95
CA LYS A 113 -20.85 21.33 -47.71
C LYS A 113 -20.39 22.74 -47.28
N ASN A 114 -19.11 22.87 -46.91
CA ASN A 114 -18.18 23.68 -47.68
C ASN A 114 -16.71 23.39 -47.33
N SER A 115 -15.93 23.21 -48.39
CA SER A 115 -14.48 23.17 -48.43
C SER A 115 -13.87 24.48 -47.91
N LYS A 116 -12.96 24.38 -46.94
CA LYS A 116 -11.76 25.22 -46.78
C LYS A 116 -10.91 24.64 -45.64
N GLY A 117 -9.60 24.61 -45.86
CA GLY A 117 -8.64 23.75 -45.15
C GLY A 117 -8.69 23.80 -43.63
N ASN A 118 -8.80 22.63 -43.01
CA ASN A 118 -8.41 22.46 -41.62
C ASN A 118 -6.92 22.14 -41.58
N LYS A 119 -6.11 23.17 -41.30
CA LYS A 119 -4.79 22.97 -40.72
C LYS A 119 -4.99 22.16 -39.44
N THR A 120 -4.40 20.98 -39.38
CA THR A 120 -4.26 20.19 -38.16
C THR A 120 -3.41 21.02 -37.20
N ILE A 121 -4.05 21.75 -36.29
CA ILE A 121 -3.36 22.36 -35.14
C ILE A 121 -2.98 21.17 -34.25
N HIS A 122 -1.74 20.69 -34.39
CA HIS A 122 -1.14 19.85 -33.35
C HIS A 122 -0.99 20.73 -32.11
N ASN A 123 -1.91 20.59 -31.16
CA ASN A 123 -1.96 21.37 -29.93
C ASN A 123 -0.89 20.86 -28.95
N THR A 124 0.39 21.08 -29.27
CA THR A 124 1.55 20.72 -28.44
C THR A 124 1.43 21.26 -27.01
N ASP A 125 0.83 22.45 -26.86
CA ASP A 125 0.72 23.15 -25.58
C ASP A 125 -0.30 22.50 -24.64
N THR A 126 -1.33 21.83 -25.18
CA THR A 126 -2.33 21.12 -24.36
C THR A 126 -1.76 19.80 -23.83
N ASP A 127 -1.01 19.07 -24.65
CA ASP A 127 -0.35 17.83 -24.21
C ASP A 127 0.76 18.11 -23.20
N GLU A 128 1.50 19.22 -23.34
CA GLU A 128 2.49 19.65 -22.36
C GLU A 128 1.84 20.06 -21.02
N TYR A 129 0.73 20.78 -21.06
CA TYR A 129 -0.06 21.11 -19.87
C TYR A 129 -0.63 19.87 -19.19
N LEU A 130 -1.20 18.92 -19.93
CA LEU A 130 -1.71 17.66 -19.36
C LEU A 130 -0.59 16.79 -18.77
N ARG A 131 0.61 16.79 -19.38
CA ARG A 131 1.79 16.13 -18.80
C ARG A 131 2.27 16.82 -17.52
N SER A 132 2.09 18.14 -17.40
CA SER A 132 2.43 18.87 -16.18
C SER A 132 1.52 18.53 -14.98
N LEU A 133 0.33 17.98 -15.24
CA LEU A 133 -0.63 17.55 -14.21
C LEU A 133 -0.33 16.14 -13.65
N GLN A 134 0.57 15.38 -14.26
CA GLN A 134 0.94 14.05 -13.77
C GLN A 134 2.02 14.12 -12.68
N PRO A 135 1.96 13.25 -11.66
CA PRO A 135 2.99 13.19 -10.64
C PRO A 135 4.33 12.79 -11.28
N ARG A 136 5.29 13.71 -11.22
CA ARG A 136 6.68 13.46 -11.60
C ARG A 136 7.40 12.58 -10.59
N ILE A 137 7.75 11.37 -11.01
CA ILE A 137 8.48 10.38 -10.19
C ILE A 137 9.88 10.18 -10.76
N THR A 138 10.89 10.19 -9.88
CA THR A 138 12.28 9.86 -10.25
C THR A 138 12.75 8.64 -9.47
N VAL A 139 13.45 7.72 -10.14
CA VAL A 139 14.10 6.56 -9.52
C VAL A 139 15.62 6.69 -9.69
N ILE A 140 16.35 6.71 -8.59
CA ILE A 140 17.81 6.83 -8.56
C ILE A 140 18.43 5.55 -8.03
N GLY A 141 19.16 4.84 -8.88
CA GLY A 141 19.97 3.68 -8.50
C GLY A 141 21.34 4.09 -7.99
N VAL A 142 21.65 3.81 -6.74
CA VAL A 142 22.91 4.22 -6.10
C VAL A 142 23.85 3.02 -5.92
N GLY A 143 25.07 3.15 -6.43
CA GLY A 143 26.07 2.08 -6.41
C GLY A 143 25.75 0.93 -7.37
N GLY A 144 26.49 -0.18 -7.27
CA GLY A 144 26.37 -1.33 -8.18
C GLY A 144 24.99 -2.00 -8.14
N GLY A 145 24.52 -2.40 -6.95
CA GLY A 145 23.21 -3.03 -6.80
C GLY A 145 22.05 -2.13 -7.22
N GLY A 146 22.09 -0.84 -6.87
CA GLY A 146 21.07 0.11 -7.33
C GLY A 146 21.09 0.33 -8.83
N SER A 147 22.28 0.38 -9.45
CA SER A 147 22.42 0.49 -10.91
C SER A 147 21.82 -0.73 -11.63
N ASN A 148 22.11 -1.93 -11.13
CA ASN A 148 21.56 -3.18 -11.68
C ASN A 148 20.02 -3.21 -11.56
N ALA A 149 19.48 -2.81 -10.41
CA ALA A 149 18.04 -2.73 -10.20
C ALA A 149 17.38 -1.76 -11.18
N VAL A 150 17.95 -0.57 -11.40
CA VAL A 150 17.44 0.39 -12.39
C VAL A 150 17.52 -0.17 -13.81
N ASP A 151 18.62 -0.82 -14.19
CA ASP A 151 18.73 -1.45 -15.50
C ASP A 151 17.67 -2.56 -15.69
N ASN A 152 17.36 -3.32 -14.62
CA ASN A 152 16.28 -4.31 -14.63
C ASN A 152 14.90 -3.64 -14.76
N MET A 153 14.67 -2.51 -14.10
CA MET A 153 13.42 -1.75 -14.20
C MET A 153 13.17 -1.19 -15.60
N ILE A 154 14.21 -0.66 -16.24
CA ILE A 154 14.16 -0.20 -17.64
C ILE A 154 13.84 -1.38 -18.56
N LYS A 155 14.51 -2.52 -18.36
CA LYS A 155 14.24 -3.74 -19.15
C LYS A 155 12.82 -4.29 -18.91
N GLY A 156 12.33 -4.20 -17.68
CA GLY A 156 10.98 -4.60 -17.28
C GLY A 156 9.88 -3.68 -17.80
N GLY A 157 10.23 -2.50 -18.31
CA GLY A 157 9.31 -1.58 -18.96
C GLY A 157 8.45 -0.76 -17.99
N ILE A 158 8.98 -0.37 -16.83
CA ILE A 158 8.33 0.69 -16.04
C ILE A 158 8.35 1.98 -16.87
N THR A 159 7.19 2.62 -16.97
CA THR A 159 6.98 3.84 -17.76
C THR A 159 6.48 4.97 -16.85
N GLY A 160 6.62 6.21 -17.30
CA GLY A 160 6.18 7.38 -16.53
C GLY A 160 7.10 7.78 -15.37
N VAL A 161 8.31 7.19 -15.28
CA VAL A 161 9.32 7.53 -14.28
C VAL A 161 10.63 7.97 -14.94
N ASN A 162 11.34 8.90 -14.30
CA ASN A 162 12.67 9.33 -14.72
C ASN A 162 13.73 8.46 -14.06
N PHE A 163 14.51 7.73 -14.85
CA PHE A 163 15.58 6.88 -14.33
C PHE A 163 16.92 7.61 -14.30
N ALA A 164 17.61 7.49 -13.17
CA ALA A 164 18.98 7.93 -13.01
C ALA A 164 19.80 6.88 -12.26
N VAL A 165 21.11 6.86 -12.48
CA VAL A 165 22.05 6.08 -11.68
C VAL A 165 23.17 6.97 -11.17
N ALA A 166 23.62 6.71 -9.94
CA ALA A 166 24.69 7.43 -9.28
C ALA A 166 25.71 6.44 -8.71
N ASN A 167 26.95 6.49 -9.18
CA ASN A 167 27.97 5.51 -8.76
C ASN A 167 29.38 6.13 -8.77
N THR A 168 30.25 5.60 -7.93
CA THR A 168 31.68 5.98 -7.89
C THR A 168 32.53 5.18 -8.89
N ASP A 169 32.03 4.04 -9.34
CA ASP A 169 32.66 3.21 -10.37
C ASP A 169 32.24 3.68 -11.77
N ALA A 170 33.18 4.25 -12.52
CA ALA A 170 32.95 4.77 -13.86
C ALA A 170 32.68 3.66 -14.89
N GLN A 171 33.23 2.46 -14.70
CA GLN A 171 32.97 1.34 -15.60
C GLN A 171 31.53 0.84 -15.44
N ALA A 172 31.06 0.75 -14.19
CA ALA A 172 29.68 0.39 -13.90
C ALA A 172 28.70 1.41 -14.52
N LEU A 173 28.98 2.72 -14.40
CA LEU A 173 28.14 3.77 -15.00
C LEU A 173 28.07 3.67 -16.53
N ARG A 174 29.20 3.42 -17.19
CA ARG A 174 29.23 3.29 -18.66
C ARG A 174 28.32 2.17 -19.14
N ARG A 175 28.28 1.05 -18.42
CA ARG A 175 27.45 -0.13 -18.74
C ARG A 175 25.95 0.07 -18.46
N SER A 176 25.58 1.00 -17.58
CA SER A 176 24.18 1.22 -17.23
C SER A 176 23.36 1.69 -18.43
N LYS A 177 22.10 1.23 -18.46
CA LYS A 177 21.09 1.59 -19.46
C LYS A 177 20.29 2.84 -19.08
N ALA A 178 20.49 3.36 -17.88
CA ALA A 178 19.80 4.57 -17.44
C ALA A 178 20.17 5.78 -18.34
N PRO A 179 19.19 6.62 -18.68
CA PRO A 179 19.42 7.80 -19.51
C PRO A 179 20.29 8.84 -18.79
N ILE A 180 20.17 8.94 -17.46
CA ILE A 180 20.93 9.88 -16.63
C ILE A 180 21.95 9.11 -15.79
N LYS A 181 23.22 9.50 -15.89
CA LYS A 181 24.35 8.85 -15.22
C LYS A 181 25.16 9.90 -14.47
N ILE A 182 25.30 9.72 -13.17
CA ILE A 182 25.99 10.65 -12.27
C ILE A 182 27.22 9.95 -11.69
N GLN A 183 28.40 10.52 -11.92
CA GLN A 183 29.62 10.01 -11.32
C GLN A 183 29.85 10.66 -9.96
N LEU A 184 29.73 9.85 -8.91
CA LEU A 184 29.96 10.29 -7.54
C LEU A 184 31.46 10.35 -7.25
N GLY A 185 31.90 11.45 -6.62
CA GLY A 185 33.26 11.58 -6.09
C GLY A 185 34.34 11.37 -7.16
N ALA A 186 34.19 12.02 -8.32
CA ALA A 186 35.13 11.88 -9.44
C ALA A 186 36.57 12.23 -9.03
N LYS A 187 36.75 13.25 -8.17
CA LYS A 187 38.07 13.63 -7.65
C LYS A 187 38.56 12.65 -6.58
N LEU A 188 37.67 12.24 -5.68
CA LEU A 188 38.00 11.37 -4.55
C LEU A 188 38.40 9.95 -4.97
N THR A 189 37.63 9.35 -5.88
CA THR A 189 37.75 7.93 -6.25
C THR A 189 38.47 7.71 -7.57
N LYS A 190 38.65 8.77 -8.37
CA LYS A 190 39.16 8.69 -9.75
C LYS A 190 38.39 7.70 -10.62
N GLY A 191 37.12 7.45 -10.29
CA GLY A 191 36.26 6.50 -11.01
C GLY A 191 36.48 5.03 -10.69
N LEU A 192 37.26 4.69 -9.67
CA LEU A 192 37.63 3.32 -9.30
C LEU A 192 36.71 2.68 -8.25
N GLY A 193 35.64 3.39 -7.84
CA GLY A 193 34.72 2.92 -6.81
C GLY A 193 35.14 3.24 -5.38
N ALA A 194 34.28 2.88 -4.43
CA ALA A 194 34.47 3.18 -3.00
C ALA A 194 35.27 2.10 -2.22
N GLY A 195 35.67 1.00 -2.87
CA GLY A 195 36.47 -0.07 -2.24
C GLY A 195 35.83 -0.68 -0.99
N SER A 196 34.52 -0.89 -0.99
CA SER A 196 33.74 -1.40 0.17
C SER A 196 33.84 -0.54 1.45
N LYS A 197 34.17 0.75 1.32
CA LYS A 197 34.21 1.70 2.45
C LYS A 197 33.01 2.66 2.38
N PRO A 198 32.02 2.53 3.29
CA PRO A 198 30.86 3.42 3.33
C PRO A 198 31.25 4.90 3.45
N GLU A 199 32.25 5.24 4.27
CA GLU A 199 32.71 6.63 4.41
C GLU A 199 33.21 7.24 3.09
N THR A 200 33.85 6.45 2.24
CA THR A 200 34.26 6.91 0.90
C THR A 200 33.03 7.18 0.03
N GLY A 201 32.02 6.30 0.09
CA GLY A 201 30.74 6.49 -0.60
C GLY A 201 30.00 7.75 -0.14
N ARG A 202 29.99 8.01 1.17
CA ARG A 202 29.38 9.21 1.77
C ARG A 202 30.05 10.49 1.27
N LYS A 203 31.37 10.59 1.39
CA LYS A 203 32.14 11.76 0.91
C LYS A 203 32.00 11.97 -0.61
N ALA A 204 31.95 10.88 -1.38
CA ALA A 204 31.73 10.95 -2.81
C ALA A 204 30.33 11.50 -3.16
N ALA A 205 29.31 11.15 -2.39
CA ALA A 205 27.97 11.71 -2.56
C ALA A 205 27.91 13.20 -2.19
N GLU A 206 28.60 13.60 -1.12
CA GLU A 206 28.71 15.01 -0.71
C GLU A 206 29.39 15.87 -1.79
N GLU A 207 30.46 15.36 -2.41
CA GLU A 207 31.17 16.04 -3.52
C GLU A 207 30.24 16.32 -4.71
N SER A 208 29.41 15.36 -5.08
CA SER A 208 28.58 15.38 -6.30
C SER A 208 27.10 15.68 -6.05
N ILE A 209 26.74 16.14 -4.84
CA ILE A 209 25.33 16.24 -4.43
C ILE A 209 24.51 17.20 -5.30
N ASN A 210 25.13 18.27 -5.78
CA ASN A 210 24.46 19.25 -6.63
C ASN A 210 24.01 18.65 -7.97
N GLU A 211 24.77 17.70 -8.51
CA GLU A 211 24.41 16.97 -9.73
C GLU A 211 23.23 16.02 -9.49
N VAL A 212 23.19 15.35 -8.33
CA VAL A 212 22.04 14.51 -7.96
C VAL A 212 20.78 15.37 -7.80
N LEU A 213 20.91 16.51 -7.14
CA LEU A 213 19.82 17.42 -6.85
C LEU A 213 19.26 18.14 -8.09
N SER A 214 20.05 18.30 -9.16
CA SER A 214 19.53 18.86 -10.42
C SER A 214 18.59 17.88 -11.12
N VAL A 215 18.87 16.58 -11.00
CA VAL A 215 18.08 15.49 -11.61
C VAL A 215 16.78 15.22 -10.85
N THR A 216 16.80 15.37 -9.53
CA THR A 216 15.59 15.26 -8.70
C THR A 216 14.77 16.54 -8.65
N ASN A 217 15.22 17.60 -9.31
CA ASN A 217 14.54 18.87 -9.24
C ASN A 217 13.15 18.76 -9.88
N ASN A 218 12.15 19.35 -9.24
CA ASN A 218 10.74 19.32 -9.65
C ASN A 218 10.10 17.91 -9.66
N SER A 219 10.70 16.92 -8.99
CA SER A 219 10.05 15.64 -8.73
C SER A 219 9.13 15.76 -7.51
N HIS A 220 7.96 15.16 -7.57
CA HIS A 220 7.04 15.07 -6.42
C HIS A 220 7.44 13.90 -5.51
N MET A 221 7.99 12.85 -6.13
CA MET A 221 8.42 11.64 -5.44
C MET A 221 9.76 11.15 -6.00
N VAL A 222 10.64 10.71 -5.10
CA VAL A 222 11.93 10.12 -5.46
C VAL A 222 12.08 8.78 -4.75
N PHE A 223 12.29 7.72 -5.54
CA PHE A 223 12.77 6.44 -5.05
C PHE A 223 14.30 6.44 -5.09
N VAL A 224 14.92 6.18 -3.94
CA VAL A 224 16.37 5.96 -3.88
C VAL A 224 16.61 4.48 -3.63
N THR A 225 17.19 3.78 -4.61
CA THR A 225 17.42 2.33 -4.56
C THR A 225 18.89 1.97 -4.45
N ALA A 226 19.23 1.05 -3.55
CA ALA A 226 20.59 0.60 -3.34
C ALA A 226 20.68 -0.81 -2.74
N GLY A 227 21.73 -1.54 -3.10
CA GLY A 227 22.16 -2.71 -2.34
C GLY A 227 23.05 -2.29 -1.19
N LEU A 228 22.63 -2.56 0.05
CA LEU A 228 23.39 -2.22 1.25
C LEU A 228 24.46 -3.29 1.55
N GLY A 229 25.49 -2.89 2.30
CA GLY A 229 26.64 -3.73 2.65
C GLY A 229 27.88 -3.49 1.78
N GLY A 230 27.76 -2.73 0.69
CA GLY A 230 28.88 -2.22 -0.09
C GLY A 230 29.42 -0.87 0.41
N GLY A 231 30.33 -0.26 -0.34
CA GLY A 231 30.85 1.08 -0.03
C GLY A 231 29.95 2.21 -0.54
N THR A 232 29.70 2.23 -1.87
CA THR A 232 28.96 3.32 -2.52
C THR A 232 27.51 3.37 -2.08
N GLY A 233 26.75 2.29 -2.25
CA GLY A 233 25.32 2.25 -1.89
C GLY A 233 25.10 2.63 -0.44
N THR A 234 25.73 1.91 0.49
CA THR A 234 25.59 2.12 1.94
C THR A 234 25.93 3.55 2.40
N GLY A 235 26.97 4.17 1.84
CA GLY A 235 27.40 5.50 2.26
C GLY A 235 26.72 6.66 1.56
N ALA A 236 26.41 6.50 0.26
CA ALA A 236 25.85 7.56 -0.56
C ALA A 236 24.33 7.65 -0.44
N VAL A 237 23.63 6.52 -0.29
CA VAL A 237 22.17 6.49 -0.28
C VAL A 237 21.56 7.39 0.81
N PRO A 238 22.08 7.45 2.06
CA PRO A 238 21.48 8.29 3.10
C PRO A 238 21.72 9.77 2.83
N VAL A 239 22.88 10.15 2.28
CA VAL A 239 23.20 11.54 1.93
C VAL A 239 22.27 12.03 0.83
N ILE A 240 22.08 11.22 -0.21
CA ILE A 240 21.17 11.56 -1.31
C ILE A 240 19.74 11.70 -0.78
N ALA A 241 19.26 10.72 -0.03
CA ALA A 241 17.92 10.73 0.56
C ALA A 241 17.67 11.97 1.43
N GLN A 242 18.61 12.30 2.31
CA GLN A 242 18.53 13.47 3.18
C GLN A 242 18.31 14.75 2.38
N ARG A 243 19.15 14.99 1.38
CA ARG A 243 19.15 16.25 0.63
C ARG A 243 17.94 16.38 -0.30
N VAL A 244 17.41 15.26 -0.77
CA VAL A 244 16.15 15.20 -1.52
C VAL A 244 14.96 15.50 -0.59
N LYS A 245 14.93 14.88 0.59
CA LYS A 245 13.87 15.10 1.59
C LYS A 245 13.85 16.53 2.12
N GLU A 246 15.01 17.15 2.33
CA GLU A 246 15.14 18.56 2.73
C GLU A 246 14.49 19.54 1.73
N ARG A 247 14.24 19.11 0.48
CA ARG A 247 13.52 19.89 -0.54
C ARG A 247 12.00 19.66 -0.53
N GLY A 248 11.47 18.92 0.45
CA GLY A 248 10.05 18.63 0.56
C GLY A 248 9.53 17.59 -0.43
N ILE A 249 10.42 16.80 -1.03
CA ILE A 249 10.07 15.73 -1.98
C ILE A 249 9.79 14.44 -1.20
N LEU A 250 8.70 13.75 -1.51
CA LEU A 250 8.38 12.45 -0.91
C LEU A 250 9.48 11.45 -1.25
N THR A 251 10.26 11.05 -0.25
CA THR A 251 11.48 10.27 -0.46
C THR A 251 11.30 8.86 0.09
N VAL A 252 11.35 7.87 -0.80
CA VAL A 252 11.20 6.45 -0.44
C VAL A 252 12.52 5.73 -0.69
N GLY A 253 13.10 5.17 0.37
CA GLY A 253 14.27 4.31 0.27
C GLY A 253 13.86 2.87 -0.06
N VAL A 254 14.37 2.29 -1.13
CA VAL A 254 14.09 0.89 -1.50
C VAL A 254 15.40 0.13 -1.53
N VAL A 255 15.68 -0.65 -0.49
CA VAL A 255 17.03 -1.18 -0.28
C VAL A 255 17.05 -2.68 -0.02
N THR A 256 18.10 -3.35 -0.49
CA THR A 256 18.33 -4.76 -0.18
C THR A 256 19.34 -4.94 0.94
N ARG A 257 19.10 -5.93 1.81
CA ARG A 257 20.09 -6.45 2.76
C ARG A 257 20.80 -7.64 2.11
N PRO A 258 22.12 -7.79 2.31
CA PRO A 258 22.91 -8.82 1.65
C PRO A 258 22.50 -10.23 2.12
N PHE A 259 22.87 -11.24 1.33
CA PHE A 259 22.73 -12.63 1.76
C PHE A 259 23.68 -12.95 2.92
N MET A 260 23.34 -13.92 3.77
CA MET A 260 24.22 -14.32 4.87
C MET A 260 25.59 -14.84 4.40
N PHE A 261 25.63 -15.49 3.23
CA PHE A 261 26.89 -15.98 2.64
C PHE A 261 27.84 -14.86 2.23
N GLU A 262 27.37 -13.62 2.04
CA GLU A 262 28.22 -12.48 1.70
C GLU A 262 29.07 -12.01 2.89
N GLY A 263 28.81 -12.56 4.09
CA GLY A 263 29.63 -12.40 5.27
C GLY A 263 29.11 -11.35 6.26
N ASN A 264 29.46 -11.56 7.53
CA ASN A 264 28.98 -10.74 8.66
C ASN A 264 29.38 -9.26 8.55
N THR A 265 30.55 -8.97 7.98
CA THR A 265 31.01 -7.58 7.78
C THR A 265 30.06 -6.79 6.88
N ARG A 266 29.61 -7.38 5.76
CA ARG A 266 28.64 -6.73 4.85
C ARG A 266 27.30 -6.56 5.53
N ASN A 267 26.83 -7.55 6.27
CA ASN A 267 25.58 -7.45 7.03
C ASN A 267 25.62 -6.33 8.08
N ARG A 268 26.72 -6.19 8.83
CA ARG A 268 26.89 -5.09 9.79
C ARG A 268 26.92 -3.72 9.12
N MET A 269 27.64 -3.60 7.99
CA MET A 269 27.64 -2.37 7.19
C MET A 269 26.24 -2.04 6.68
N ALA A 270 25.50 -3.05 6.21
CA ALA A 270 24.15 -2.87 5.71
C ALA A 270 23.19 -2.39 6.81
N GLN A 271 23.28 -2.97 8.00
CA GLN A 271 22.47 -2.55 9.14
C GLN A 271 22.77 -1.09 9.51
N ASN A 272 24.04 -0.73 9.66
CA ASN A 272 24.41 0.66 9.97
C ASN A 272 23.92 1.65 8.89
N GLY A 273 24.05 1.28 7.61
CA GLY A 273 23.53 2.10 6.51
C GLY A 273 22.02 2.25 6.53
N LEU A 274 21.30 1.18 6.87
CA LEU A 274 19.84 1.18 7.00
C LEU A 274 19.37 2.07 8.16
N ASP A 275 20.05 2.00 9.30
CA ASP A 275 19.74 2.81 10.50
C ASP A 275 19.92 4.31 10.22
N VAL A 276 20.94 4.67 9.42
CA VAL A 276 21.15 6.05 8.97
C VAL A 276 20.13 6.44 7.91
N LEU A 277 19.89 5.60 6.89
CA LEU A 277 18.93 5.89 5.82
C LEU A 277 17.52 6.15 6.36
N SER A 278 17.06 5.33 7.30
CA SER A 278 15.69 5.40 7.84
C SER A 278 15.38 6.73 8.54
N LYS A 279 16.40 7.48 8.97
CA LYS A 279 16.24 8.83 9.54
C LYS A 279 16.02 9.90 8.47
N HIS A 280 16.41 9.61 7.22
CA HIS A 280 16.52 10.57 6.12
C HIS A 280 15.53 10.30 4.98
N VAL A 281 14.65 9.32 5.10
CA VAL A 281 13.55 9.03 4.16
C VAL A 281 12.20 9.17 4.86
N ASP A 282 11.11 9.21 4.10
CA ASP A 282 9.75 9.16 4.64
C ASP A 282 9.34 7.71 4.93
N THR A 283 9.70 6.81 4.02
CA THR A 283 9.50 5.36 4.15
C THR A 283 10.72 4.61 3.63
N THR A 284 11.14 3.56 4.34
CA THR A 284 12.17 2.62 3.92
C THR A 284 11.55 1.25 3.66
N LEU A 285 11.49 0.83 2.40
CA LEU A 285 11.18 -0.53 2.02
C LEU A 285 12.45 -1.38 2.05
N VAL A 286 12.48 -2.38 2.93
CA VAL A 286 13.64 -3.25 3.13
C VAL A 286 13.36 -4.61 2.54
N ILE A 287 14.23 -5.05 1.61
CA ILE A 287 14.17 -6.38 1.00
C ILE A 287 15.30 -7.24 1.56
N PRO A 288 15.00 -8.22 2.45
CA PRO A 288 16.01 -9.15 2.94
C PRO A 288 16.33 -10.20 1.88
N ASN A 289 17.50 -10.11 1.22
CA ASN A 289 17.88 -11.09 0.19
C ASN A 289 17.88 -12.53 0.73
N GLN A 290 18.15 -12.71 2.02
CA GLN A 290 18.08 -14.01 2.67
C GLN A 290 16.72 -14.70 2.49
N ASN A 291 15.62 -13.95 2.50
CA ASN A 291 14.27 -14.50 2.35
C ASN A 291 14.00 -14.96 0.91
N LEU A 292 14.76 -14.45 -0.06
CA LEU A 292 14.69 -14.92 -1.46
C LEU A 292 15.12 -16.38 -1.59
N LEU A 293 15.95 -16.90 -0.69
CA LEU A 293 16.32 -18.32 -0.71
C LEU A 293 15.17 -19.25 -0.32
N SER A 294 14.16 -18.75 0.42
CA SER A 294 12.98 -19.54 0.76
C SER A 294 12.06 -19.78 -0.44
N VAL A 295 12.11 -18.89 -1.43
CA VAL A 295 11.37 -19.00 -2.69
C VAL A 295 12.23 -19.55 -3.84
N ALA A 296 13.54 -19.73 -3.61
CA ALA A 296 14.46 -20.33 -4.56
C ALA A 296 14.42 -21.86 -4.51
N ASN A 297 14.70 -22.52 -5.64
CA ASN A 297 14.85 -23.97 -5.68
C ASN A 297 16.32 -24.38 -5.43
N LYS A 298 16.58 -25.66 -5.13
CA LYS A 298 17.95 -26.17 -4.89
C LYS A 298 18.92 -25.99 -6.07
N ASN A 299 18.40 -25.74 -7.26
CA ASN A 299 19.18 -25.56 -8.48
C ASN A 299 19.42 -24.08 -8.81
N THR A 300 18.91 -23.16 -8.00
CA THR A 300 19.03 -21.72 -8.26
C THR A 300 20.50 -21.32 -8.15
N SER A 301 21.05 -20.84 -9.26
CA SER A 301 22.41 -20.37 -9.32
C SER A 301 22.57 -19.04 -8.58
N PHE A 302 23.83 -18.70 -8.26
CA PHE A 302 24.15 -17.42 -7.64
C PHE A 302 23.65 -16.22 -8.45
N LEU A 303 23.81 -16.28 -9.79
CA LEU A 303 23.37 -15.21 -10.68
C LEU A 303 21.84 -15.04 -10.66
N GLU A 304 21.10 -16.15 -10.63
CA GLU A 304 19.65 -16.13 -10.54
C GLU A 304 19.17 -15.55 -9.21
N ALA A 305 19.86 -15.83 -8.10
CA ALA A 305 19.51 -15.27 -6.80
C ALA A 305 19.60 -13.73 -6.76
N PHE A 306 20.64 -13.14 -7.37
CA PHE A 306 20.74 -11.68 -7.49
C PHE A 306 19.68 -11.10 -8.44
N LYS A 307 19.40 -11.81 -9.54
CA LYS A 307 18.32 -11.41 -10.44
C LYS A 307 16.95 -11.42 -9.75
N MET A 308 16.71 -12.39 -8.86
CA MET A 308 15.51 -12.42 -8.03
C MET A 308 15.42 -11.19 -7.11
N ALA A 309 16.54 -10.72 -6.55
CA ALA A 309 16.56 -9.50 -5.76
C ALA A 309 16.22 -8.26 -6.61
N ASP A 310 16.80 -8.16 -7.80
CA ASP A 310 16.50 -7.10 -8.76
C ASP A 310 15.03 -7.13 -9.22
N ASP A 311 14.45 -8.32 -9.40
CA ASP A 311 13.04 -8.50 -9.77
C ASP A 311 12.10 -8.09 -8.63
N VAL A 312 12.48 -8.30 -7.38
CA VAL A 312 11.71 -7.85 -6.21
C VAL A 312 11.79 -6.34 -6.06
N LEU A 313 12.96 -5.73 -6.27
CA LEU A 313 13.11 -4.27 -6.33
C LEU A 313 12.24 -3.65 -7.43
N PHE A 314 12.22 -4.27 -8.61
CA PHE A 314 11.33 -3.89 -9.70
C PHE A 314 9.86 -3.94 -9.28
N LYS A 315 9.41 -5.07 -8.73
CA LYS A 315 8.02 -5.25 -8.28
C LYS A 315 7.63 -4.25 -7.19
N ALA A 316 8.54 -3.91 -6.29
CA ALA A 316 8.35 -2.92 -5.24
C ALA A 316 8.07 -1.52 -5.76
N ILE A 317 8.89 -1.03 -6.68
CA ILE A 317 8.65 0.28 -7.29
C ILE A 317 7.40 0.22 -8.16
N GLN A 318 7.20 -0.88 -8.90
CA GLN A 318 6.03 -1.08 -9.74
C GLN A 318 4.72 -1.06 -8.93
N SER A 319 4.66 -1.70 -7.75
CA SER A 319 3.42 -1.78 -6.96
C SER A 319 2.94 -0.42 -6.47
N VAL A 320 3.86 0.51 -6.23
CA VAL A 320 3.55 1.87 -5.80
C VAL A 320 3.25 2.79 -7.00
N THR A 321 4.00 2.63 -8.09
CA THR A 321 3.92 3.57 -9.24
C THR A 321 2.83 3.22 -10.24
N ASP A 322 2.53 1.94 -10.48
CA ASP A 322 1.55 1.52 -11.48
C ASP A 322 0.14 2.07 -11.23
N PRO A 323 -0.44 2.02 -10.01
CA PRO A 323 -1.78 2.55 -9.73
C PRO A 323 -1.94 4.05 -10.02
N MET A 324 -0.83 4.79 -10.01
CA MET A 324 -0.82 6.24 -10.25
C MET A 324 -0.58 6.60 -11.71
N LEU A 325 0.29 5.84 -12.39
CA LEU A 325 0.82 6.20 -13.71
C LEU A 325 0.14 5.45 -14.87
N LYS A 326 -0.35 4.22 -14.62
CA LYS A 326 -0.99 3.42 -15.66
C LYS A 326 -2.50 3.60 -15.63
N PRO A 327 -3.18 3.58 -16.79
CA PRO A 327 -4.62 3.48 -16.83
C PRO A 327 -5.11 2.20 -16.13
N GLY A 328 -5.74 2.35 -14.99
CA GLY A 328 -6.36 1.30 -14.20
C GLY A 328 -7.89 1.36 -14.19
N LEU A 329 -8.50 0.32 -13.62
CA LEU A 329 -9.93 0.34 -13.27
C LEU A 329 -10.18 1.23 -12.04
N ILE A 330 -9.20 1.26 -11.14
CA ILE A 330 -9.18 2.08 -9.94
C ILE A 330 -7.80 2.74 -9.90
N ASN A 331 -7.75 4.00 -10.34
CA ASN A 331 -6.53 4.81 -10.26
C ASN A 331 -6.41 5.39 -8.86
N LEU A 332 -5.18 5.49 -8.38
CA LEU A 332 -4.86 6.19 -7.14
C LEU A 332 -4.29 7.57 -7.47
N ASP A 333 -4.67 8.57 -6.68
CA ASP A 333 -4.02 9.87 -6.80
C ASP A 333 -2.70 9.91 -5.99
N PHE A 334 -1.91 10.95 -6.20
CA PHE A 334 -0.65 11.10 -5.48
C PHE A 334 -0.86 11.41 -3.99
N ALA A 335 -1.94 12.09 -3.62
CA ALA A 335 -2.19 12.48 -2.24
C ALA A 335 -2.53 11.25 -1.37
N ASP A 336 -3.26 10.30 -1.93
CA ASP A 336 -3.53 8.97 -1.36
C ASP A 336 -2.21 8.26 -1.02
N VAL A 337 -1.34 8.06 -2.03
CA VAL A 337 -0.03 7.41 -1.83
C VAL A 337 0.85 8.20 -0.86
N GLN A 338 0.85 9.53 -0.96
CA GLN A 338 1.59 10.38 -0.04
C GLN A 338 1.10 10.23 1.40
N SER A 339 -0.21 10.13 1.64
CA SER A 339 -0.78 9.99 2.99
C SER A 339 -0.32 8.71 3.70
N VAL A 340 -0.18 7.61 2.95
CA VAL A 340 0.25 6.31 3.48
C VAL A 340 1.78 6.14 3.51
N MET A 341 2.56 6.92 2.77
CA MET A 341 4.02 6.77 2.75
C MET A 341 4.79 7.89 3.46
N THR A 342 4.12 8.96 3.89
CA THR A 342 4.79 10.08 4.57
C THR A 342 5.07 9.73 6.03
N ARG A 343 6.37 9.75 6.42
CA ARG A 343 6.84 9.54 7.80
C ARG A 343 6.44 8.20 8.44
N MET A 344 6.24 7.17 7.64
CA MET A 344 5.88 5.84 8.15
C MET A 344 7.08 4.99 8.56
N GLY A 345 8.31 5.45 8.31
CA GLY A 345 9.50 4.71 8.73
C GLY A 345 9.63 3.39 7.97
N ARG A 346 9.61 2.24 8.66
CA ARG A 346 9.86 0.95 8.03
C ARG A 346 8.63 0.44 7.27
N ALA A 347 8.88 -0.11 6.09
CA ALA A 347 7.89 -0.79 5.28
C ALA A 347 8.37 -2.16 4.80
N VAL A 348 7.41 -3.02 4.49
CA VAL A 348 7.60 -4.35 3.92
C VAL A 348 6.64 -4.56 2.74
N MET A 349 6.96 -5.52 1.88
CA MET A 349 6.15 -5.80 0.70
C MET A 349 5.96 -7.31 0.53
N GLY A 350 4.73 -7.70 0.21
CA GLY A 350 4.37 -9.04 -0.23
C GLY A 350 3.76 -9.01 -1.63
N VAL A 351 4.07 -10.03 -2.44
CA VAL A 351 3.46 -10.20 -3.77
C VAL A 351 2.94 -11.62 -3.90
N GLY A 352 1.70 -11.76 -4.35
CA GLY A 352 1.06 -13.01 -4.67
C GLY A 352 0.52 -13.01 -6.09
N GLU A 353 0.54 -14.17 -6.74
CA GLU A 353 -0.05 -14.37 -8.05
C GLU A 353 -0.92 -15.63 -8.03
N ALA A 354 -2.08 -15.59 -8.66
CA ALA A 354 -2.93 -16.76 -8.83
C ALA A 354 -3.69 -16.69 -10.16
N ASP A 355 -4.15 -17.85 -10.63
CA ASP A 355 -4.92 -18.05 -11.86
C ASP A 355 -6.07 -19.03 -11.61
N GLY A 356 -7.10 -19.04 -12.45
CA GLY A 356 -8.27 -19.91 -12.27
C GLY A 356 -9.29 -19.40 -11.24
N GLU A 357 -10.08 -20.30 -10.65
CA GLU A 357 -11.16 -19.93 -9.71
C GLU A 357 -10.61 -19.35 -8.40
N ASN A 358 -11.35 -18.39 -7.83
CA ASN A 358 -10.97 -17.69 -6.59
C ASN A 358 -9.55 -17.09 -6.62
N ARG A 359 -9.04 -16.75 -7.81
CA ARG A 359 -7.68 -16.19 -7.97
C ARG A 359 -7.48 -14.85 -7.24
N GLY A 360 -8.52 -14.05 -7.05
CA GLY A 360 -8.45 -12.81 -6.26
C GLY A 360 -8.02 -13.06 -4.82
N GLU A 361 -8.79 -13.89 -4.10
CA GLU A 361 -8.53 -14.27 -2.72
C GLU A 361 -7.20 -15.03 -2.59
N ARG A 362 -6.93 -16.02 -3.45
CA ARG A 362 -5.68 -16.78 -3.40
C ARG A 362 -4.44 -15.93 -3.65
N ALA A 363 -4.51 -14.97 -4.58
CA ALA A 363 -3.40 -14.03 -4.80
C ALA A 363 -3.20 -13.12 -3.59
N ALA A 364 -4.27 -12.62 -2.96
CA ALA A 364 -4.17 -11.85 -1.73
C ALA A 364 -3.58 -12.67 -0.57
N ALA A 365 -4.07 -13.89 -0.36
CA ALA A 365 -3.52 -14.82 0.62
C ALA A 365 -2.03 -15.11 0.41
N SER A 366 -1.63 -15.34 -0.84
CA SER A 366 -0.21 -15.51 -1.17
C SER A 366 0.62 -14.25 -0.96
N ALA A 367 0.04 -13.06 -1.15
CA ALA A 367 0.72 -11.80 -0.94
C ALA A 367 0.96 -11.54 0.55
N VAL A 368 -0.05 -11.75 1.40
CA VAL A 368 0.00 -11.55 2.85
C VAL A 368 0.89 -12.58 3.55
N ASN A 369 0.94 -13.82 3.05
CA ASN A 369 1.80 -14.88 3.58
C ASN A 369 3.18 -14.93 2.89
N ASN A 370 3.55 -13.91 2.11
CA ASN A 370 4.81 -13.91 1.37
C ASN A 370 6.01 -13.78 2.33
N PRO A 371 7.08 -14.59 2.19
CA PRO A 371 8.27 -14.51 3.05
C PRO A 371 8.99 -13.15 3.07
N LEU A 372 8.71 -12.27 2.11
CA LEU A 372 9.26 -10.90 2.07
C LEU A 372 8.53 -9.93 3.02
N LEU A 373 7.28 -10.22 3.36
CA LEU A 373 6.70 -9.75 4.61
C LEU A 373 7.40 -10.60 5.68
N GLU A 374 8.32 -10.00 6.43
CA GLU A 374 8.93 -10.69 7.57
C GLU A 374 7.82 -11.21 8.52
N ARG A 375 8.15 -11.95 9.59
CA ARG A 375 7.16 -12.49 10.56
C ARG A 375 6.25 -11.44 11.23
N THR A 376 6.38 -10.16 10.88
CA THR A 376 5.41 -9.12 11.14
C THR A 376 4.16 -9.41 10.31
N SER A 377 3.09 -9.88 10.97
CA SER A 377 1.75 -9.84 10.38
C SER A 377 1.44 -8.42 9.92
N LEU A 378 0.43 -8.24 9.07
CA LEU A 378 -0.08 -6.89 8.75
C LEU A 378 -0.57 -6.15 10.01
N ASP A 379 -0.70 -6.86 11.14
CA ASP A 379 -0.96 -6.30 12.47
C ASP A 379 0.07 -5.23 12.83
N GLY A 380 -0.43 -4.06 13.24
CA GLY A 380 0.40 -2.91 13.61
C GLY A 380 0.88 -2.08 12.42
N ALA A 381 0.55 -2.42 11.18
CA ALA A 381 0.75 -1.51 10.05
C ALA A 381 -0.23 -0.32 10.15
N GLN A 382 0.31 0.90 10.14
CA GLN A 382 -0.52 2.12 10.16
C GLN A 382 -1.12 2.43 8.79
N GLY A 383 -0.46 2.00 7.72
CA GLY A 383 -0.89 2.22 6.36
C GLY A 383 -0.61 1.00 5.49
N ILE A 384 -1.54 0.68 4.59
CA ILE A 384 -1.44 -0.47 3.69
C ILE A 384 -1.83 -0.01 2.28
N LEU A 385 -0.90 -0.15 1.34
CA LEU A 385 -1.17 0.04 -0.09
C LEU A 385 -1.34 -1.33 -0.75
N VAL A 386 -2.50 -1.55 -1.36
CA VAL A 386 -2.79 -2.78 -2.11
C VAL A 386 -2.96 -2.43 -3.58
N ASN A 387 -2.19 -3.09 -4.44
CA ASN A 387 -2.34 -3.00 -5.89
C ASN A 387 -2.74 -4.36 -6.46
N VAL A 388 -3.87 -4.38 -7.16
CA VAL A 388 -4.33 -5.55 -7.92
C VAL A 388 -4.03 -5.33 -9.39
N THR A 389 -3.27 -6.24 -10.00
CA THR A 389 -2.95 -6.20 -11.44
C THR A 389 -3.49 -7.43 -12.14
N GLY A 390 -4.24 -7.23 -13.23
CA GLY A 390 -4.83 -8.32 -14.02
C GLY A 390 -5.05 -7.95 -15.48
N GLY A 391 -5.43 -8.95 -16.27
CA GLY A 391 -5.80 -8.77 -17.67
C GLY A 391 -7.15 -8.07 -17.87
N ALA A 392 -7.58 -7.97 -19.13
CA ALA A 392 -8.92 -7.44 -19.47
C ALA A 392 -10.07 -8.32 -18.94
N ASP A 393 -9.76 -9.57 -18.58
CA ASP A 393 -10.67 -10.56 -18.01
C ASP A 393 -10.85 -10.43 -16.48
N MET A 394 -10.17 -9.48 -15.84
CA MET A 394 -10.28 -9.22 -14.39
C MET A 394 -11.70 -8.77 -14.02
N LYS A 395 -12.30 -9.46 -13.05
CA LYS A 395 -13.67 -9.18 -12.59
C LYS A 395 -13.67 -8.37 -11.30
N LEU A 396 -14.69 -7.52 -11.14
CA LEU A 396 -14.89 -6.75 -9.90
C LEU A 396 -14.99 -7.65 -8.65
N SER A 397 -15.62 -8.83 -8.78
CA SER A 397 -15.71 -9.79 -7.67
C SER A 397 -14.35 -10.32 -7.21
N GLU A 398 -13.38 -10.43 -8.12
CA GLU A 398 -12.03 -10.90 -7.80
C GLU A 398 -11.22 -9.80 -7.07
N VAL A 399 -11.38 -8.55 -7.51
CA VAL A 399 -10.80 -7.38 -6.85
C VAL A 399 -11.39 -7.20 -5.45
N GLN A 400 -12.71 -7.38 -5.30
CA GLN A 400 -13.39 -7.31 -4.01
C GLN A 400 -12.89 -8.40 -3.05
N ALA A 401 -12.80 -9.65 -3.51
CA ALA A 401 -12.32 -10.76 -2.67
C ALA A 401 -10.87 -10.54 -2.21
N ALA A 402 -10.01 -9.99 -3.07
CA ALA A 402 -8.65 -9.61 -2.69
C ALA A 402 -8.64 -8.50 -1.63
N ALA A 403 -9.51 -7.49 -1.77
CA ALA A 403 -9.61 -6.38 -0.83
C ALA A 403 -10.17 -6.80 0.54
N ASP A 404 -11.21 -7.64 0.55
CA ASP A 404 -11.80 -8.19 1.76
C ASP A 404 -10.76 -9.01 2.54
N TYR A 405 -10.02 -9.88 1.87
CA TYR A 405 -8.97 -10.69 2.51
C TYR A 405 -7.89 -9.86 3.19
N VAL A 406 -7.37 -8.81 2.51
CA VAL A 406 -6.35 -7.93 3.10
C VAL A 406 -6.94 -7.14 4.27
N SER A 407 -8.17 -6.65 4.15
CA SER A 407 -8.84 -5.89 5.20
C SER A 407 -9.12 -6.74 6.44
N GLU A 408 -9.44 -8.01 6.28
CA GLU A 408 -9.64 -8.96 7.39
C GLU A 408 -8.35 -9.32 8.12
N THR A 409 -7.20 -9.19 7.46
CA THR A 409 -5.88 -9.49 8.04
C THR A 409 -5.17 -8.23 8.56
N ALA A 410 -5.66 -7.04 8.22
CA ALA A 410 -5.09 -5.77 8.64
C ALA A 410 -5.61 -5.34 10.02
N ASP A 411 -4.87 -4.45 10.67
CA ASP A 411 -5.35 -3.76 11.88
C ASP A 411 -6.60 -2.92 11.55
N ASN A 412 -7.55 -2.84 12.48
CA ASN A 412 -8.80 -2.08 12.30
C ASN A 412 -8.53 -0.58 12.10
N ASP A 413 -7.44 -0.07 12.68
CA ASP A 413 -7.06 1.33 12.60
C ASP A 413 -6.12 1.61 11.41
N ALA A 414 -5.77 0.59 10.61
CA ALA A 414 -4.89 0.76 9.45
C ALA A 414 -5.59 1.52 8.32
N GLN A 415 -4.91 2.53 7.76
CA GLN A 415 -5.38 3.20 6.56
C GLN A 415 -5.07 2.33 5.33
N ILE A 416 -6.10 1.76 4.71
CA ILE A 416 -5.94 0.90 3.52
C ILE A 416 -6.30 1.66 2.23
N ILE A 417 -5.39 1.64 1.26
CA ILE A 417 -5.57 2.24 -0.06
C ILE A 417 -5.51 1.14 -1.13
N PHE A 418 -6.53 1.08 -1.98
CA PHE A 418 -6.69 0.06 -3.01
C PHE A 418 -6.60 0.62 -4.42
N GLY A 419 -5.62 0.15 -5.19
CA GLY A 419 -5.47 0.39 -6.61
C GLY A 419 -5.74 -0.86 -7.44
N ALA A 420 -6.23 -0.68 -8.67
CA ALA A 420 -6.42 -1.77 -9.63
C ALA A 420 -5.93 -1.37 -11.02
N SER A 421 -4.84 -2.00 -11.46
CA SER A 421 -4.14 -1.70 -12.71
C SER A 421 -4.38 -2.79 -13.77
N LYS A 422 -4.41 -2.41 -15.05
CA LYS A 422 -4.52 -3.37 -16.16
C LYS A 422 -3.14 -3.70 -16.72
N ASP A 423 -2.85 -4.98 -16.92
CA ASP A 423 -1.70 -5.46 -17.69
C ASP A 423 -2.14 -6.57 -18.66
N GLU A 424 -1.99 -6.32 -19.96
CA GLU A 424 -2.40 -7.27 -21.01
C GLU A 424 -1.64 -8.60 -20.95
N LYS A 425 -0.43 -8.60 -20.38
CA LYS A 425 0.38 -9.81 -20.20
C LYS A 425 -0.17 -10.72 -19.08
N MET A 426 -1.15 -10.25 -18.32
CA MET A 426 -1.74 -10.95 -17.17
C MET A 426 -3.09 -11.59 -17.50
N SER A 427 -3.46 -11.78 -18.77
CA SER A 427 -4.69 -12.47 -19.13
C SER A 427 -4.78 -13.85 -18.46
N GLY A 428 -5.89 -14.13 -17.78
CA GLY A 428 -6.07 -15.38 -17.03
C GLY A 428 -5.43 -15.42 -15.64
N ARG A 429 -4.63 -14.41 -15.27
CA ARG A 429 -3.89 -14.34 -14.00
C ARG A 429 -4.19 -13.04 -13.25
N LEU A 430 -4.04 -13.08 -11.93
CA LEU A 430 -4.22 -11.92 -11.07
C LEU A 430 -3.04 -11.84 -10.11
N ARG A 431 -2.42 -10.67 -10.02
CA ARG A 431 -1.33 -10.35 -9.09
C ARG A 431 -1.85 -9.39 -8.03
N VAL A 432 -1.60 -9.68 -6.76
CA VAL A 432 -1.83 -8.76 -5.65
C VAL A 432 -0.48 -8.40 -5.05
N ALA A 433 -0.20 -7.11 -4.95
CA ALA A 433 0.95 -6.58 -4.22
C ALA A 433 0.44 -5.81 -3.01
N VAL A 434 0.99 -6.11 -1.84
CA VAL A 434 0.68 -5.44 -0.57
C VAL A 434 1.95 -4.78 -0.08
N VAL A 435 1.90 -3.47 0.19
CA VAL A 435 2.96 -2.71 0.84
C VAL A 435 2.43 -2.23 2.18
N ALA A 436 2.99 -2.75 3.27
CA ALA A 436 2.63 -2.37 4.62
C ALA A 436 3.66 -1.38 5.16
N THR A 437 3.20 -0.26 5.69
CA THR A 437 3.99 0.88 6.17
C THR A 437 3.63 1.20 7.63
N GLY A 438 4.56 1.79 8.37
CA GLY A 438 4.27 2.19 9.76
C GLY A 438 4.43 1.05 10.74
N LEU A 439 5.22 0.03 10.39
CA LEU A 439 5.50 -1.10 11.25
C LEU A 439 6.39 -0.68 12.43
N GLN A 440 5.96 -1.03 13.65
CA GLN A 440 6.67 -0.75 14.89
C GLN A 440 7.67 -1.84 15.27
#